data_AF-A0A402DWI7-F1
#
_entry.id   AF-A0A402DWI7-F1
#
_cell.length_a   1.000
_cell.length_b   1.000
_cell.length_c   1.000
_cell.angle_alpha   90.00
_cell.angle_beta   90.00
_cell.angle_gamma   90.00
#
_symmetry.space_group_name_H-M   'P 1'
#
loop_
_entity.id
_entity.type
_entity.pdbx_description
1 polymer ?
#
loop_
_entity_poly.entity_id
_entity_poly.type
_entity_poly.pdbx_seq_one_letter_code
_entity_poly.pdbx_strand_id
1 'polypeptide(L)'
;MIIDCDSCAVRGRDCADCVVSFLTIPVRPTAVPDAPLRTAAGAVELDAAERHAIGVLAASGLVPPLRLVEAGRPARRQSRSSA
;
A
#
# COMPACT_ATOMS: atom_id res chain seq x y z
N MET A 1 7.27 -25.76 13.41
CA MET A 1 7.97 -26.06 12.15
C MET A 1 9.09 -25.03 11.99
N ILE A 2 10.29 -25.45 11.60
CA ILE A 2 11.47 -24.58 11.42
C ILE A 2 11.84 -24.55 9.94
N ILE A 3 12.09 -23.36 9.40
CA ILE A 3 12.54 -23.15 8.01
C ILE A 3 13.94 -22.56 8.08
N ASP A 4 14.92 -23.28 7.55
CA ASP A 4 16.31 -22.82 7.46
C ASP A 4 16.55 -22.17 6.08
N CYS A 5 16.51 -20.84 6.06
CA CYS A 5 16.81 -20.07 4.85
C CYS A 5 18.31 -20.00 4.56
N ASP A 6 19.17 -20.32 5.53
CA ASP A 6 20.62 -20.21 5.35
C ASP A 6 21.18 -21.30 4.45
N SER A 7 20.58 -22.50 4.47
CA SER A 7 20.95 -23.65 3.63
C SER A 7 20.12 -23.81 2.34
N CYS A 8 19.22 -22.87 2.04
CA CYS A 8 18.36 -22.97 0.86
C CYS A 8 19.16 -22.90 -0.46
N ALA A 9 19.03 -23.92 -1.32
CA ALA A 9 19.80 -24.05 -2.57
C ALA A 9 19.57 -22.92 -3.61
N VAL A 10 18.47 -22.18 -3.46
CA VAL A 10 18.10 -21.04 -4.30
C VAL A 10 18.20 -19.70 -3.56
N ARG A 11 18.76 -19.69 -2.34
CA ARG A 11 18.96 -18.45 -1.56
C ARG A 11 19.66 -17.39 -2.41
N GLY A 12 19.10 -16.20 -2.44
CA GLY A 12 19.59 -15.06 -3.23
C GLY A 12 19.11 -15.06 -4.69
N ARG A 13 19.01 -16.21 -5.36
CA ARG A 13 18.57 -16.26 -6.77
C ARG A 13 17.06 -16.03 -6.92
N ASP A 14 16.27 -16.77 -6.14
CA ASP A 14 14.80 -16.76 -6.25
C ASP A 14 14.11 -16.22 -4.99
N CYS A 15 14.87 -15.57 -4.09
CA CYS A 15 14.31 -15.01 -2.86
C CYS A 15 13.24 -13.94 -3.12
N ALA A 16 13.33 -13.22 -4.24
CA ALA A 16 12.34 -12.19 -4.59
C ALA A 16 10.93 -12.75 -4.84
N ASP A 17 10.82 -14.03 -5.20
CA ASP A 17 9.55 -14.72 -5.50
C ASP A 17 9.25 -15.86 -4.50
N CYS A 18 10.03 -15.96 -3.43
CA CYS A 18 9.85 -16.99 -2.42
C CYS A 18 8.72 -16.63 -1.45
N VAL A 19 7.79 -17.56 -1.19
CA VAL A 19 6.71 -17.40 -0.21
C VAL A 19 7.24 -17.06 1.19
N VAL A 20 8.43 -17.56 1.56
CA VAL A 20 9.06 -17.22 2.85
C VAL A 20 9.42 -15.74 2.90
N SER A 21 9.95 -15.18 1.81
CA SER A 21 10.23 -13.75 1.71
C SER A 21 8.94 -12.93 1.75
N PHE A 22 7.87 -13.36 1.09
CA PHE A 22 6.57 -12.70 1.20
C PHE A 22 5.99 -12.70 2.63
N LEU A 23 6.17 -13.80 3.36
CA LEU A 23 5.66 -13.95 4.73
C LEU A 23 6.54 -13.29 5.80
N THR A 24 7.84 -13.09 5.54
CA THR A 24 8.82 -12.63 6.54
C THR A 24 9.40 -11.26 6.26
N ILE A 25 9.46 -10.82 5.00
CA ILE A 25 9.74 -9.41 4.69
C ILE A 25 8.46 -8.67 5.04
N PRO A 26 8.49 -7.75 6.03
CA PRO A 26 7.32 -6.95 6.31
C PRO A 26 6.94 -6.21 5.03
N VAL A 27 5.77 -6.54 4.46
CA VAL A 27 5.12 -5.72 3.45
C VAL A 27 4.99 -4.36 4.11
N ARG A 28 5.84 -3.38 3.78
CA ARG A 28 5.87 -2.08 4.45
C ARG A 28 4.43 -1.54 4.49
N PRO A 29 3.74 -1.53 5.64
CA PRO A 29 2.63 -0.62 5.78
C PRO A 29 3.28 0.75 5.84
N THR A 30 2.74 1.68 5.08
CA THR A 30 2.67 3.11 5.41
C THR A 30 3.17 3.46 6.82
N ALA A 31 4.22 4.29 6.89
CA ALA A 31 4.75 4.98 8.07
C ALA A 31 5.19 4.12 9.27
N VAL A 32 6.51 4.10 9.52
CA VAL A 32 7.08 3.81 10.85
C VAL A 32 6.79 5.04 11.73
N PRO A 33 6.12 4.91 12.89
CA PRO A 33 6.02 6.03 13.83
C PRO A 33 7.44 6.42 14.25
N ASP A 34 7.77 7.70 14.15
CA ASP A 34 9.03 8.32 14.59
C ASP A 34 10.27 8.19 13.67
N ALA A 35 10.14 7.61 12.47
CA ALA A 35 11.15 7.85 11.44
C ALA A 35 10.91 9.25 10.83
N PRO A 36 11.93 10.13 10.70
CA PRO A 36 11.74 11.42 10.05
C PRO A 36 11.18 11.17 8.65
N LEU A 37 10.01 11.75 8.38
CA LEU A 37 9.28 11.66 7.12
C LEU A 37 10.15 12.22 6.00
N ARG A 38 11.11 11.44 5.51
CA ARG A 38 11.62 11.63 4.16
C ARG A 38 10.45 11.19 3.28
N THR A 39 9.82 12.16 2.64
CA THR A 39 8.72 12.11 1.67
C THR A 39 9.03 11.22 0.46
N ALA A 40 9.33 9.94 0.69
CA ALA A 40 9.64 8.99 -0.38
C ALA A 40 8.37 8.34 -0.98
N ALA A 41 7.22 8.46 -0.32
CA ALA A 41 5.92 8.28 -0.94
C ALA A 41 5.14 9.57 -0.73
N GLY A 42 5.26 10.51 -1.67
CA GLY A 42 4.31 11.61 -1.76
C GLY A 42 2.89 11.10 -1.93
N ALA A 43 1.90 11.97 -1.74
CA ALA A 43 0.54 11.67 -2.18
C ALA A 43 0.58 11.20 -3.64
N VAL A 44 0.02 10.01 -3.89
CA VAL A 44 -0.13 9.49 -5.25
C VAL A 44 -1.46 10.02 -5.75
N GLU A 45 -1.40 11.01 -6.65
CA GLU A 45 -2.58 11.49 -7.35
C GLU A 45 -2.96 10.44 -8.39
N LEU A 46 -4.16 9.89 -8.25
CA LEU A 46 -4.74 8.96 -9.22
C LEU A 46 -5.95 9.62 -9.88
N ASP A 47 -5.92 9.70 -11.20
CA ASP A 47 -7.07 10.19 -11.95
C ASP A 47 -8.22 9.15 -11.96
N ALA A 48 -9.31 9.45 -12.68
CA ALA A 48 -10.45 8.54 -12.76
C ALA A 48 -10.15 7.26 -13.57
N ALA A 49 -9.36 7.36 -14.64
CA ALA A 49 -9.01 6.24 -15.50
C ALA A 49 -8.05 5.29 -14.79
N GLU A 50 -7.08 5.82 -14.07
CA GLU A 50 -6.11 5.05 -13.28
C GLU A 50 -6.81 4.30 -12.13
N ARG A 51 -7.70 4.98 -11.38
CA ARG A 51 -8.52 4.32 -10.34
C ARG A 51 -9.38 3.21 -10.93
N HIS A 52 -9.94 3.42 -12.12
CA HIS A 52 -10.73 2.41 -12.81
C HIS A 52 -9.88 1.21 -13.21
N ALA A 53 -8.71 1.43 -13.80
CA ALA A 53 -7.78 0.37 -14.20
C ALA A 53 -7.37 -0.49 -13.01
N ILE A 54 -7.02 0.13 -11.87
CA ILE A 54 -6.71 -0.60 -10.64
C ILE A 54 -7.92 -1.42 -10.15
N GLY A 55 -9.13 -0.87 -10.26
CA GLY A 55 -10.37 -1.59 -9.95
C GLY A 55 -10.55 -2.85 -10.80
N VAL A 56 -10.24 -2.81 -12.09
CA VAL A 56 -10.30 -3.97 -12.99
C VAL A 56 -9.30 -5.04 -12.56
N LEU A 57 -8.05 -4.64 -12.29
CA LEU A 57 -7.00 -5.56 -11.85
C LEU A 57 -7.36 -6.24 -10.52
N ALA A 58 -8.00 -5.50 -9.61
CA ALA A 58 -8.47 -6.04 -8.33
C ALA A 58 -9.63 -7.02 -8.53
N ALA A 59 -10.59 -6.69 -9.40
CA ALA A 59 -11.72 -7.58 -9.72
C ALA A 59 -11.26 -8.88 -10.37
N SER A 60 -10.15 -8.86 -11.13
CA SER A 60 -9.53 -10.07 -11.69
C SER A 60 -8.61 -10.82 -10.72
N GLY A 61 -8.43 -10.33 -9.48
CA GLY A 61 -7.59 -10.97 -8.46
C GLY A 61 -6.08 -10.80 -8.67
N LEU A 62 -5.66 -9.87 -9.54
CA LEU A 62 -4.24 -9.61 -9.83
C LEU A 62 -3.59 -8.70 -8.80
N VAL A 63 -4.38 -7.85 -8.13
CA VAL A 63 -3.92 -6.95 -7.06
C VAL A 63 -4.95 -6.89 -5.92
N PRO A 64 -4.54 -6.49 -4.70
CA PRO A 64 -5.49 -6.16 -3.64
C PRO A 64 -6.38 -4.95 -4.00
N PRO A 65 -7.62 -4.88 -3.48
CA PRO A 65 -8.51 -3.75 -3.75
C PRO A 65 -7.97 -2.43 -3.18
N LEU A 66 -8.24 -1.33 -3.88
CA LEU A 66 -7.82 0.02 -3.51
C LEU A 66 -8.55 0.46 -2.22
N ARG A 67 -7.81 0.73 -1.14
CA ARG A 67 -8.33 1.17 0.17
C ARG A 67 -7.98 2.63 0.42
N LEU A 68 -8.58 3.53 -0.34
CA LEU A 68 -8.34 4.97 -0.19
C LEU A 68 -8.91 5.48 1.14
N VAL A 69 -8.12 6.28 1.85
CA VAL A 69 -8.59 7.08 2.99
C VAL A 69 -8.47 8.54 2.58
N GLU A 70 -9.60 9.22 2.37
CA GLU A 70 -9.60 10.66 2.10
C GLU A 70 -9.13 11.41 3.36
N ALA A 71 -8.01 12.12 3.27
CA ALA A 71 -7.59 13.03 4.32
C ALA A 71 -8.67 14.10 4.49
N GLY A 72 -9.29 14.13 5.67
CA GLY A 72 -10.55 14.82 5.93
C GLY A 72 -10.62 16.22 5.31
N ARG A 73 -11.52 16.39 4.35
CA ARG A 73 -11.91 17.71 3.83
C ARG A 73 -12.54 18.48 5.00
N PRO A 74 -11.99 19.62 5.46
CA PRO A 74 -12.63 20.39 6.52
C PRO A 74 -14.03 20.78 6.04
N ALA A 75 -15.03 20.45 6.86
CA ALA A 75 -16.43 20.73 6.56
C ALA A 75 -16.58 22.22 6.24
N ARG A 76 -16.96 22.55 5.00
CA ARG A 76 -17.34 23.91 4.64
C ARG A 76 -18.45 24.31 5.60
N ARG A 77 -18.18 25.28 6.48
CA ARG A 77 -19.20 25.95 7.31
C ARG A 77 -20.30 26.40 6.35
N GLN A 78 -21.42 25.67 6.37
CA GLN A 78 -22.62 26.05 5.64
C GLN A 78 -23.02 27.43 6.18
N SER A 79 -23.16 28.35 5.25
CA SER A 79 -23.62 29.73 5.40
C SER A 79 -24.59 29.91 6.56
N ARG A 80 -24.15 30.57 7.64
CA ARG A 80 -25.05 31.38 8.45
C ARG A 80 -25.35 32.64 7.64
N SER A 81 -26.34 32.53 6.76
CA SER A 81 -27.14 33.64 6.28
C SER A 81 -28.60 33.24 6.45
N SER A 82 -29.39 34.20 6.90
CA SER A 82 -30.85 34.17 7.07
C SER A 82 -31.36 33.77 8.47
N ALA A 83 -31.32 34.72 9.40
CA ALA A 83 -32.51 35.36 9.98
C ALA A 83 -32.11 36.68 10.65
#